data_AF-A0A7W6VCD3-F1
#
_entry.id   AF-A0A7W6VCD3-F1
#
_cell.length_a   1.000
_cell.length_b   1.000
_cell.length_c   1.000
_cell.angle_alpha   90.00
_cell.angle_beta   90.00
_cell.angle_gamma   90.00
#
_symmetry.space_group_name_H-M   'P 1'
#
loop_
_entity.id
_entity.type
_entity.pdbx_description
1 polymer ?
#
loop_
_entity_poly.entity_id
_entity_poly.type
_entity_poly.pdbx_seq_one_letter_code
_entity_poly.pdbx_strand_id
1 'polypeptide(L)'
;MTLLIFQMNDSTVSRLDRLAEKRRLSPAQVAAMAIEEFIEREEWQLAEIEAAVREADQGDFASDKEVATVLSKYASNPSRKEPAHQMDPQGARPA
;
A
#
# COMPACT_ATOMS: atom_id res chain seq x y z
N MET A 1 31.80 -9.84 6.75
CA MET A 1 30.98 -10.78 5.96
C MET A 1 30.49 -11.86 6.90
N THR A 2 29.18 -11.98 7.07
CA THR A 2 28.55 -12.98 7.95
C THR A 2 27.87 -14.03 7.07
N LEU A 3 28.00 -15.31 7.41
CA LEU A 3 27.34 -16.40 6.70
C LEU A 3 26.07 -16.80 7.46
N LEU A 4 24.94 -16.78 6.76
CA LEU A 4 23.65 -17.27 7.27
C LEU A 4 23.19 -18.43 6.39
N ILE A 5 22.74 -19.52 7.03
CA ILE A 5 22.16 -20.67 6.36
C ILE A 5 20.73 -20.79 6.87
N PHE A 6 19.78 -20.79 5.94
CA PHE A 6 18.34 -20.88 6.24
C PHE A 6 17.68 -21.91 5.33
N GLN A 7 16.59 -22.49 5.82
CA GLN A 7 15.77 -23.42 5.05
C GLN A 7 14.62 -22.65 4.41
N MET A 8 14.35 -22.95 3.14
CA MET A 8 13.23 -22.38 2.39
C MET A 8 12.51 -23.52 1.69
N ASN A 9 11.21 -23.37 1.48
CA ASN A 9 10.49 -24.32 0.64
C ASN A 9 10.93 -24.18 -0.83
N ASP A 10 10.89 -25.28 -1.58
CA ASP A 10 11.33 -25.35 -2.98
C ASP A 10 10.62 -24.33 -3.89
N SER A 11 9.34 -24.04 -3.58
CA SER A 11 8.57 -23.08 -4.36
C SER A 11 9.12 -21.66 -4.22
N THR A 12 9.64 -21.31 -3.05
CA THR A 12 10.22 -19.98 -2.80
C THR A 12 11.60 -19.87 -3.44
N VAL A 13 12.42 -20.92 -3.34
CA VAL A 13 13.72 -20.99 -4.03
C VAL A 13 13.52 -20.80 -5.54
N SER A 14 12.59 -21.55 -6.14
CA SER A 14 12.27 -21.44 -7.56
C SER A 14 11.81 -20.04 -7.99
N ARG A 15 11.07 -19.33 -7.12
CA ARG A 15 10.63 -17.95 -7.39
C ARG A 15 11.77 -16.95 -7.25
N LEU A 16 12.64 -17.15 -6.25
CA LEU A 16 13.83 -16.33 -6.02
C LEU A 16 14.78 -16.41 -7.21
N ASP A 17 15.05 -17.63 -7.71
CA ASP A 17 15.93 -17.86 -8.85
C ASP A 17 15.42 -17.15 -10.12
N ARG A 18 14.12 -17.29 -10.43
CA ARG A 18 13.49 -16.60 -11.57
C ARG A 18 13.56 -15.08 -11.43
N LEU A 19 13.41 -14.55 -10.21
CA LEU A 19 13.51 -13.12 -9.96
C LEU A 19 14.95 -12.63 -10.14
N ALA A 20 15.91 -13.38 -9.63
CA ALA A 20 17.34 -13.10 -9.74
C ALA A 20 17.78 -13.07 -11.21
N GLU A 21 17.36 -14.06 -12.01
CA GLU A 21 17.62 -14.09 -13.45
C GLU A 21 17.10 -12.84 -14.17
N LYS A 22 15.83 -12.47 -13.93
CA LYS A 22 15.22 -11.26 -14.53
C LYS A 22 15.93 -9.98 -14.12
N ARG A 23 16.45 -9.91 -12.90
CA ARG A 23 17.20 -8.75 -12.37
C ARG A 23 18.70 -8.79 -12.70
N ARG A 24 19.20 -9.87 -13.30
CA ARG A 24 20.63 -10.11 -13.57
C ARG A 24 21.49 -10.06 -12.31
N LEU A 25 20.95 -10.61 -11.22
CA LEU A 25 21.61 -10.72 -9.92
C LEU A 25 21.75 -12.18 -9.52
N SER A 26 22.61 -12.47 -8.56
CA SER A 26 22.63 -13.80 -7.93
C SER A 26 21.45 -13.97 -6.96
N PRO A 27 20.96 -15.20 -6.73
CA PRO A 27 19.91 -15.47 -5.75
C PRO A 27 20.27 -14.96 -4.35
N ALA A 28 21.54 -15.07 -3.95
CA ALA A 28 22.03 -14.58 -2.66
C ALA A 28 21.93 -13.05 -2.54
N GLN A 29 22.24 -12.30 -3.61
CA GLN A 29 22.07 -10.85 -3.62
C GLN A 29 20.59 -10.45 -3.51
N VAL A 30 19.70 -11.15 -4.22
CA VAL A 30 18.25 -10.88 -4.11
C VAL A 30 17.73 -11.21 -2.72
N ALA A 31 18.19 -12.31 -2.11
CA ALA A 31 17.83 -12.67 -0.74
C ALA A 31 18.31 -11.63 0.28
N ALA A 32 19.56 -11.16 0.16
CA ALA A 32 20.10 -10.12 1.03
C ALA A 32 19.29 -8.82 0.95
N MET A 33 19.04 -8.32 -0.26
CA MET A 33 18.21 -7.12 -0.46
C MET A 33 16.80 -7.30 0.10
N ALA A 34 16.19 -8.47 -0.12
CA ALA A 34 14.84 -8.73 0.38
C ALA A 34 14.78 -8.77 1.91
N ILE A 35 15.83 -9.27 2.58
CA ILE A 35 15.93 -9.27 4.04
C ILE A 35 16.15 -7.83 4.56
N GLU A 36 17.03 -7.05 3.93
CA GLU A 36 17.28 -5.65 4.28
C GLU A 36 16.01 -4.81 4.16
N GLU A 37 15.31 -4.90 3.02
CA GLU A 37 14.03 -4.21 2.79
C GLU A 37 12.93 -4.68 3.74
N PHE A 38 12.94 -5.97 4.12
CA PHE A 38 12.02 -6.49 5.13
C PHE A 38 12.28 -5.84 6.48
N ILE A 39 13.52 -5.86 6.96
CA ILE A 39 13.88 -5.31 8.27
C ILE A 39 13.54 -3.81 8.34
N GLU A 40 13.97 -3.02 7.35
CA GLU A 40 13.72 -1.58 7.33
C GLU A 40 12.22 -1.24 7.41
N ARG A 41 11.38 -1.97 6.65
CA ARG A 41 9.93 -1.77 6.66
C ARG A 41 9.30 -2.16 8.00
N GLU A 42 9.69 -3.31 8.56
CA GLU A 42 9.10 -3.78 9.83
C GLU A 42 9.55 -2.90 11.00
N GLU A 43 10.81 -2.46 11.04
CA GLU A 43 11.31 -1.58 12.10
C GLU A 43 10.57 -0.24 12.13
N TRP A 44 10.37 0.38 10.96
CA TRP A 44 9.59 1.60 10.88
C TRP A 44 8.14 1.39 11.34
N GLN A 45 7.50 0.30 10.90
CA GLN A 45 6.12 0.01 11.26
C GLN A 45 5.95 -0.24 12.77
N LEU A 46 6.86 -1.02 13.37
CA LEU A 46 6.82 -1.27 14.81
C LEU A 46 7.05 0.01 15.60
N ALA A 47 8.02 0.84 15.20
CA ALA A 47 8.30 2.10 15.86
C ALA A 47 7.07 3.05 15.86
N GLU A 48 6.35 3.11 14.74
CA GLU A 48 5.13 3.93 14.62
C GLU A 48 4.00 3.40 15.50
N ILE A 49 3.79 2.07 15.53
CA ILE A 49 2.80 1.45 16.40
C ILE A 49 3.12 1.72 17.88
N GLU A 50 4.38 1.54 18.28
CA GLU A 50 4.81 1.81 19.65
C GLU A 50 4.66 3.29 20.02
N ALA A 51 4.90 4.21 19.09
CA ALA A 51 4.65 5.64 19.30
C ALA A 51 3.17 5.93 19.49
N ALA A 52 2.32 5.45 18.59
CA ALA A 52 0.87 5.65 18.68
C ALA A 52 0.28 5.05 19.97
N VAL A 53 0.78 3.90 20.44
CA VAL A 53 0.38 3.32 21.72
C VAL A 53 0.78 4.23 22.90
N ARG A 54 2.00 4.76 22.91
CA ARG A 54 2.44 5.69 23.98
C ARG A 54 1.63 6.99 24.01
N GLU A 55 1.28 7.53 22.84
CA GLU A 55 0.44 8.71 22.70
C GLU A 55 -0.97 8.43 23.23
N ALA A 56 -1.55 7.29 22.84
CA ALA A 56 -2.84 6.83 23.33
C ALA A 56 -2.86 6.63 24.86
N ASP A 57 -1.83 6.02 25.44
CA ASP A 57 -1.68 5.83 26.88
C ASP A 57 -1.56 7.16 27.65
N GLN A 58 -1.04 8.20 26.99
CA GLN A 58 -0.98 9.57 27.52
C GLN A 58 -2.29 10.35 27.30
N GLY A 59 -3.27 9.75 26.64
CA GLY A 59 -4.53 10.39 26.29
C GLY A 59 -4.41 11.41 25.16
N ASP A 60 -3.34 11.36 24.38
CA ASP A 60 -3.11 12.24 23.22
C ASP A 60 -3.95 11.79 22.03
N PHE A 61 -5.26 12.03 22.15
CA PHE A 61 -6.23 11.81 21.10
C PHE A 61 -6.74 13.14 20.57
N ALA A 62 -7.10 13.17 19.29
CA ALA A 62 -7.81 14.30 18.72
C ALA A 62 -9.12 14.55 19.49
N SER A 63 -9.42 15.82 19.74
CA SER A 63 -10.68 16.23 20.34
C SER A 63 -11.85 16.04 19.37
N ASP A 64 -13.08 15.93 19.90
CA ASP A 64 -14.31 15.82 19.11
C ASP A 64 -14.43 16.91 18.02
N LYS A 65 -13.96 18.13 18.33
CA LYS A 65 -13.99 19.28 17.42
C LYS A 65 -13.01 19.10 16.25
N GLU A 66 -11.83 18.57 16.50
CA GLU A 66 -10.83 18.31 15.45
C GLU A 66 -11.32 17.20 14.52
N VAL A 67 -11.88 16.13 15.09
CA VAL A 67 -12.50 15.03 14.33
C VAL A 67 -13.64 15.57 13.45
N ALA A 68 -14.56 16.36 14.01
CA ALA A 68 -15.68 16.95 13.26
C ALA A 68 -15.20 17.84 12.09
N THR A 69 -14.10 18.58 12.29
CA THR A 69 -13.52 19.45 11.26
C THR A 69 -12.98 18.63 10.07
N VAL A 70 -12.25 17.55 10.35
CA VAL A 70 -11.70 16.67 9.31
C VAL A 70 -12.81 15.97 8.53
N LEU A 71 -13.82 15.42 9.23
CA LEU A 71 -14.96 14.76 8.57
C LEU A 71 -15.73 15.71 7.64
N SER A 72 -15.96 16.95 8.08
CA SER A 72 -16.66 17.97 7.27
C SER A 72 -15.92 18.31 5.98
N LYS A 73 -14.58 18.31 6.00
CA LYS A 73 -13.73 18.58 4.83
C LYS A 73 -13.92 17.52 3.73
N TYR A 74 -14.11 16.26 4.08
CA TYR A 74 -14.19 15.14 3.12
C TYR A 74 -15.61 14.65 2.83
N ALA A 75 -16.61 15.06 3.61
CA ALA A 75 -18.02 14.74 3.35
C ALA A 75 -18.58 15.39 2.06
N SER A 76 -17.89 16.39 1.50
CA SER A 76 -18.31 17.11 0.30
C SER A 76 -17.75 16.48 -0.98
N ASN A 77 -18.16 15.26 -1.31
CA ASN A 77 -18.12 14.78 -2.70
C ASN A 77 -19.50 14.26 -3.12
N PRO A 78 -20.44 15.17 -3.44
CA PRO A 78 -21.65 14.76 -4.13
C PRO A 78 -21.24 14.40 -5.55
N SER A 79 -21.37 13.12 -5.87
CA SER A 79 -21.43 12.50 -7.20
C SER A 79 -21.32 13.46 -8.39
N ARG A 80 -20.33 13.21 -9.25
CA ARG A 80 -20.32 13.51 -10.69
C ARG A 80 -21.77 13.55 -11.21
N LYS A 81 -22.34 14.74 -11.40
CA LYS A 81 -23.58 14.88 -12.15
C LYS A 81 -23.22 14.62 -13.60
N GLU A 82 -23.56 13.45 -14.13
CA GLU A 82 -23.58 13.25 -15.57
C GLU A 82 -24.50 14.31 -16.18
N PRO A 83 -24.03 15.13 -17.13
CA PRO A 83 -24.94 16.02 -17.84
C PRO A 83 -25.94 15.14 -18.59
N ALA A 84 -27.23 15.42 -18.40
CA ALA A 84 -28.30 14.78 -19.12
C ALA A 84 -27.97 14.80 -20.62
N HIS A 85 -27.78 13.61 -21.19
CA HIS A 85 -27.62 13.46 -22.63
C HIS A 85 -28.96 13.86 -23.25
N GLN A 86 -29.01 15.08 -23.77
CA GLN A 86 -30.07 15.55 -24.64
C GLN A 86 -30.06 14.60 -25.85
N MET A 87 -30.95 13.62 -25.88
CA MET A 87 -31.19 12.82 -27.08
C MET A 87 -31.90 13.73 -28.08
N ASP A 88 -31.13 14.24 -29.05
CA ASP A 88 -31.69 14.86 -30.25
C ASP A 88 -32.58 13.85 -30.98
N PRO A 89 -33.84 14.18 -31.30
CA PRO A 89 -34.70 13.32 -32.09
C PRO A 89 -34.44 13.62 -33.56
N GLN A 90 -33.35 13.10 -34.13
CA GLN A 90 -33.19 13.17 -35.58
C GLN A 90 -32.48 11.95 -36.15
N GLY A 91 -33.25 11.13 -36.87
CA GLY A 91 -32.71 10.01 -37.63
C GLY A 91 -33.70 8.89 -37.93
N ALA A 92 -34.99 9.19 -38.14
CA ALA A 92 -35.91 8.20 -38.69
C ALA A 92 -35.65 8.00 -40.21
N ARG A 93 -34.89 6.93 -40.54
CA ARG A 93 -34.99 5.98 -41.70
C ARG A 93 -35.09 6.57 -43.14
N PRO A 94 -35.18 5.78 -44.24
CA PRO A 94 -34.89 4.36 -44.55
C PRO A 94 -33.81 4.27 -45.68
N ALA A 95 -33.36 3.16 -46.28
CA ALA A 95 -33.93 1.86 -46.62
C ALA A 95 -32.84 0.77 -46.62
#